data_AF-A0A7S3IYR8-F1
#
_entry.id   AF-A0A7S3IYR8-F1
#
_cell.length_a   1.000
_cell.length_b   1.000
_cell.length_c   1.000
_cell.angle_alpha   90.00
_cell.angle_beta   90.00
_cell.angle_gamma   90.00
#
_symmetry.space_group_name_H-M   'P 1'
#
loop_
_entity.id
_entity.type
_entity.pdbx_description
1 polymer ?
#
loop_
_entity_poly.entity_id
_entity_poly.type
_entity_poly.pdbx_seq_one_letter_code
_entity_poly.pdbx_strand_id
1 'polypeptide(L)'
;MKIQSTIPQMQREVYENGPISTTLLIYEDLFNYGGGIYVHTAGDVVAGHAMRIVGWGHEEDGHLFWICQNQWTTDWGEDGYIRIRAGEANIDTWGVSCEPDLDFV
;
A
#
# COMPACT_ATOMS: atom_id res chain seq x y z
N MET A 1 -4.51 0.49 -18.94
CA MET A 1 -4.08 1.12 -17.67
C MET A 1 -5.29 1.80 -17.06
N LYS A 2 -5.55 1.57 -15.77
CA LYS A 2 -6.61 2.23 -15.00
C LYS A 2 -5.95 3.04 -13.88
N ILE A 3 -6.59 4.16 -13.51
CA ILE A 3 -6.16 5.03 -12.41
C ILE A 3 -7.26 5.05 -11.37
N GLN A 4 -6.89 4.82 -10.11
CA GLN A 4 -7.77 4.95 -8.96
C GLN A 4 -7.29 6.12 -8.11
N SER A 5 -8.16 7.10 -7.85
CA SER A 5 -7.82 8.32 -7.10
C SER A 5 -8.66 8.51 -5.84
N THR A 6 -9.41 7.48 -5.45
CA THR A 6 -10.21 7.47 -4.22
C THR A 6 -10.15 6.09 -3.57
N ILE A 7 -10.26 6.04 -2.25
CA ILE A 7 -10.29 4.79 -1.48
C ILE A 7 -11.31 3.78 -2.05
N PRO A 8 -12.59 4.15 -2.35
CA PRO A 8 -13.55 3.18 -2.90
C PRO A 8 -13.16 2.65 -4.28
N GLN A 9 -12.49 3.44 -5.12
CA GLN A 9 -11.98 2.97 -6.42
C GLN A 9 -10.83 1.98 -6.23
N MET A 10 -9.91 2.27 -5.31
CA MET A 10 -8.77 1.39 -4.99
C MET A 10 -9.25 0.05 -4.40
N GLN A 11 -10.18 0.07 -3.43
CA GLN A 11 -10.78 -1.14 -2.86
C GLN A 11 -11.48 -1.97 -3.93
N ARG A 12 -12.27 -1.32 -4.79
CA ARG A 12 -12.98 -2.00 -5.89
C ARG A 12 -12.00 -2.65 -6.86
N GLU A 13 -10.95 -1.95 -7.27
CA GLU A 13 -9.97 -2.51 -8.20
C GLU A 13 -9.24 -3.71 -7.60
N VAL A 14 -8.82 -3.62 -6.33
CA VAL A 14 -8.19 -4.74 -5.62
C VAL A 14 -9.13 -5.94 -5.53
N TYR A 15 -10.42 -5.71 -5.29
CA TYR A 15 -11.43 -6.76 -5.22
C TYR A 15 -11.71 -7.43 -6.58
N GLU A 16 -11.92 -6.63 -7.62
CA GLU A 16 -12.41 -7.11 -8.92
C GLU A 16 -11.27 -7.62 -9.81
N ASN A 17 -10.11 -6.97 -9.77
CA ASN A 17 -9.03 -7.13 -10.76
C ASN A 17 -7.67 -7.50 -10.14
N GLY A 18 -7.57 -7.52 -8.81
CA GLY A 18 -6.36 -7.90 -8.09
C GLY A 18 -5.44 -6.72 -7.75
N PRO A 19 -4.18 -7.00 -7.36
CA PRO A 19 -3.31 -5.99 -6.75
C PRO A 19 -3.10 -4.73 -7.59
N ILE A 20 -3.03 -3.58 -6.92
CA ILE A 20 -2.74 -2.29 -7.55
C ILE A 20 -1.36 -1.77 -7.13
N SER A 21 -0.66 -1.11 -8.05
CA SER A 21 0.56 -0.38 -7.73
C SER A 21 0.20 1.00 -7.18
N THR A 22 0.94 1.46 -6.18
CA THR A 22 0.77 2.78 -5.59
C THR A 22 2.12 3.39 -5.21
N THR A 23 2.11 4.64 -4.74
CA THR A 23 3.28 5.32 -4.20
C THR A 23 2.97 5.89 -2.83
N LEU A 24 3.99 5.95 -1.98
CA LEU A 24 3.95 6.61 -0.69
C LEU A 24 5.23 7.43 -0.45
N LEU A 25 5.18 8.28 0.58
CA LEU A 25 6.36 8.87 1.16
C LEU A 25 6.97 7.92 2.20
N ILE A 26 8.28 7.71 2.12
CA ILE A 26 9.05 7.06 3.17
C ILE A 26 9.45 8.13 4.18
N TYR A 27 9.14 7.89 5.44
CA TYR A 27 9.68 8.60 6.59
C TYR A 27 10.78 7.77 7.25
N GLU A 28 11.66 8.40 8.03
CA GLU A 28 12.77 7.71 8.70
C GLU A 28 12.30 6.55 9.62
N ASP A 29 11.15 6.71 10.29
CA ASP A 29 10.60 5.69 11.19
C ASP A 29 10.11 4.43 10.45
N LEU A 30 9.70 4.54 9.17
CA LEU A 30 9.24 3.41 8.37
C LEU A 30 10.31 2.32 8.19
N PHE A 31 11.60 2.68 8.15
CA PHE A 31 12.67 1.68 8.05
C PHE A 31 12.70 0.72 9.25
N ASN A 32 12.20 1.16 10.40
CA ASN A 32 12.14 0.37 11.63
C ASN A 32 10.80 -0.35 11.82
N TYR A 33 9.90 -0.33 10.82
CA TYR A 33 8.63 -1.05 10.90
C TYR A 33 8.87 -2.56 11.05
N GLY A 34 8.35 -3.12 12.14
CA GLY A 34 8.42 -4.55 12.45
C GLY A 34 7.06 -5.25 12.56
N GLY A 35 5.95 -4.52 12.42
CA GLY A 35 4.59 -5.07 12.49
C GLY A 35 3.56 -4.12 13.07
N GLY A 36 2.28 -4.52 12.98
CA GLY A 36 1.14 -3.69 13.39
C GLY A 36 0.66 -2.73 12.30
N ILE A 37 -0.20 -1.77 12.65
CA ILE A 37 -0.66 -0.73 11.72
C ILE A 37 0.31 0.44 11.80
N TYR A 38 1.04 0.68 10.71
CA TYR A 38 1.92 1.83 10.57
C TYR A 38 1.11 3.12 10.52
N VAL A 39 1.52 4.04 11.38
CA VAL A 39 1.14 5.45 11.43
C VAL A 39 2.45 6.19 11.64
N HIS A 40 2.72 7.22 10.84
CA HIS A 40 3.95 7.98 11.01
C HIS A 40 3.94 8.70 12.37
N THR A 41 5.03 8.60 13.12
CA THR A 41 5.13 9.19 14.47
C THR A 41 6.25 10.20 14.61
N ALA A 42 7.37 10.00 13.91
CA ALA A 42 8.53 10.88 14.00
C ALA A 42 9.50 10.66 12.82
N GLY A 43 10.34 11.68 12.57
CA GLY A 43 11.38 11.62 11.53
C GLY A 43 10.98 12.34 10.25
N ASP A 44 11.98 12.70 9.45
CA ASP A 44 11.77 13.48 8.23
C ASP A 44 11.36 12.60 7.04
N VAL A 45 10.81 13.23 6.00
CA VAL A 45 10.58 12.57 4.71
C VAL A 45 11.93 12.26 4.06
N VAL A 46 12.14 11.02 3.68
CA VAL A 46 13.38 10.53 3.08
C VAL A 46 13.27 10.44 1.56
N ALA A 47 12.18 9.87 1.05
CA ALA A 47 11.99 9.60 -0.37
C ALA A 47 10.52 9.35 -0.74
N GLY A 48 10.23 9.34 -2.04
CA GLY A 48 9.04 8.67 -2.57
C GLY A 48 9.37 7.20 -2.90
N HIS A 49 8.41 6.30 -2.69
CA HIS A 49 8.57 4.86 -2.93
C HIS A 49 7.32 4.27 -3.57
N ALA A 50 7.49 3.23 -4.38
CA ALA A 50 6.37 2.49 -4.96
C ALA A 50 6.13 1.20 -4.17
N MET A 51 4.88 0.82 -3.96
CA MET A 51 4.50 -0.46 -3.34
C MET A 51 3.29 -1.05 -4.05
N ARG A 52 2.96 -2.31 -3.73
CA ARG A 52 1.78 -2.99 -4.24
C ARG A 52 0.75 -3.20 -3.14
N ILE A 53 -0.43 -2.61 -3.28
CA ILE A 53 -1.57 -2.90 -2.39
C ILE A 53 -2.18 -4.23 -2.83
N VAL A 54 -2.27 -5.16 -1.88
CA VAL A 54 -2.82 -6.52 -2.11
C VAL A 54 -4.12 -6.76 -1.36
N GLY A 55 -4.50 -5.86 -0.46
CA GLY A 55 -5.71 -5.98 0.34
C GLY A 55 -5.90 -4.79 1.27
N TRP A 56 -6.96 -4.85 2.07
CA TRP A 56 -7.26 -3.87 3.12
C TRP A 56 -8.00 -4.55 4.26
N GLY A 57 -8.08 -3.88 5.40
CA GLY A 57 -8.86 -4.31 6.56
C GLY A 57 -9.30 -3.12 7.39
N HIS A 58 -10.01 -3.38 8.48
CA HIS A 58 -10.40 -2.35 9.43
C HIS A 58 -9.90 -2.73 10.82
N GLU A 59 -9.38 -1.75 11.55
CA GLU A 59 -9.12 -1.86 12.98
C GLU A 59 -10.45 -1.99 13.75
N GLU A 60 -10.38 -2.41 15.02
CA GLU A 60 -11.59 -2.60 15.86
C GLU A 60 -12.40 -1.30 16.03
N ASP A 61 -11.74 -0.15 15.95
CA ASP A 61 -12.33 1.19 16.02
C ASP A 61 -12.85 1.71 14.66
N GLY A 62 -12.75 0.90 13.61
CA GLY A 62 -13.27 1.18 12.27
C GLY A 62 -12.29 1.88 11.34
N HIS A 63 -11.06 2.18 11.74
CA HIS A 63 -10.08 2.79 10.83
C HIS A 63 -9.64 1.79 9.76
N LEU A 64 -9.67 2.23 8.51
CA LEU A 64 -9.18 1.47 7.36
C LEU A 64 -7.65 1.40 7.38
N PHE A 65 -7.10 0.24 7.04
CA PHE A 65 -5.69 0.07 6.71
C PHE A 65 -5.51 -0.70 5.40
N TRP A 66 -4.43 -0.40 4.70
CA TRP A 66 -3.99 -1.10 3.50
C TRP A 66 -2.96 -2.17 3.86
N ILE A 67 -3.02 -3.31 3.17
CA ILE A 67 -2.00 -4.34 3.22
C ILE A 67 -1.16 -4.18 1.96
N CYS A 68 0.10 -3.79 2.13
CA CYS A 68 1.02 -3.54 1.03
C CYS A 68 2.15 -4.55 1.06
N GLN A 69 2.51 -5.08 -0.11
CA GLN A 69 3.74 -5.82 -0.30
C GLN A 69 4.87 -4.86 -0.67
N ASN A 70 5.98 -4.96 0.05
CA ASN A 70 7.19 -4.20 -0.22
C ASN A 70 8.20 -5.04 -1.03
N GLN A 71 9.23 -4.40 -1.58
CA GLN A 71 10.27 -4.99 -2.42
C GLN A 71 11.67 -4.89 -1.80
N TRP A 72 11.76 -5.00 -0.47
CA TRP A 72 13.03 -5.01 0.26
C TRP A 72 13.50 -6.45 0.54
N THR A 73 13.16 -6.99 1.70
CA THR A 73 13.42 -8.40 2.07
C THR A 73 12.19 -8.97 2.75
N THR A 74 12.10 -10.30 2.82
CA THR A 74 11.05 -10.97 3.59
C THR A 74 11.23 -10.78 5.10
N ASP A 75 12.44 -10.49 5.56
CA ASP A 75 12.74 -10.26 6.99
C ASP A 75 12.25 -8.89 7.48
N TRP A 76 11.88 -7.99 6.56
CA TRP A 76 11.38 -6.66 6.90
C TRP A 76 9.86 -6.69 7.11
N GLY A 77 9.38 -5.99 8.14
CA GLY A 77 7.95 -5.88 8.44
C GLY A 77 7.32 -7.23 8.76
N GLU A 78 6.16 -7.50 8.17
CA GLU A 78 5.37 -8.71 8.37
C GLU A 78 5.58 -9.65 7.19
N ASP A 79 6.69 -10.39 7.18
CA ASP A 79 7.10 -11.28 6.08
C ASP A 79 7.25 -10.54 4.72
N GLY A 80 7.77 -9.30 4.75
CA GLY A 80 7.89 -8.42 3.58
C GLY A 80 6.65 -7.57 3.30
N TYR A 81 5.65 -7.61 4.17
CA TYR A 81 4.43 -6.80 4.09
C TYR A 81 4.40 -5.70 5.15
N ILE A 82 3.55 -4.72 4.90
CA ILE A 82 3.19 -3.67 5.84
C ILE A 82 1.69 -3.48 5.84
N ARG A 83 1.13 -3.29 7.03
CA ARG A 83 -0.20 -2.70 7.21
C ARG A 83 -0.04 -1.23 7.52
N ILE A 84 -0.64 -0.36 6.71
CA ILE A 84 -0.53 1.10 6.85
C ILE A 84 -1.92 1.73 6.91
N ARG A 85 -2.17 2.62 7.86
CA ARG A 85 -3.47 3.28 8.01
C ARG A 85 -3.79 4.13 6.76
N ALA A 86 -5.06 4.13 6.36
CA ALA A 86 -5.52 4.97 5.27
C ALA A 86 -5.30 6.46 5.60
N GLY A 87 -4.90 7.25 4.60
CA GLY A 87 -4.48 8.65 4.76
C GLY A 87 -3.04 8.86 5.21
N GLU A 88 -2.31 7.81 5.59
CA GLU A 88 -0.89 7.92 5.96
C GLU A 88 0.02 7.95 4.73
N ALA A 89 1.10 8.72 4.81
CA ALA A 89 2.18 8.74 3.83
C ALA A 89 1.74 8.91 2.36
N ASN A 90 0.56 9.47 2.11
CA ASN A 90 -0.07 9.60 0.80
C ASN A 90 -0.34 8.27 0.06
N ILE A 91 -0.39 7.14 0.78
CA ILE A 91 -0.51 5.79 0.21
C ILE A 91 -1.76 5.58 -0.65
N ASP A 92 -2.84 6.32 -0.40
CA ASP A 92 -4.14 6.18 -1.06
C ASP A 92 -4.52 7.39 -1.91
N THR A 93 -3.50 8.14 -2.35
CA THR A 93 -3.69 9.28 -3.28
C THR A 93 -3.67 8.85 -4.74
N TRP A 94 -2.93 7.79 -5.09
CA TRP A 94 -2.81 7.32 -6.47
C TRP A 94 -2.60 5.80 -6.55
N GLY A 95 -3.59 5.08 -7.10
CA GLY A 95 -3.49 3.69 -7.51
C GLY A 95 -3.42 3.53 -9.02
N VAL A 96 -2.62 2.57 -9.49
CA VAL A 96 -2.48 2.22 -10.91
C VAL A 96 -2.57 0.71 -11.07
N SER A 97 -3.39 0.28 -12.04
CA SER A 97 -3.47 -1.12 -12.46
C SER A 97 -3.45 -1.24 -13.99
N CYS A 98 -3.17 -2.45 -14.47
CA CYS A 98 -3.36 -2.81 -15.87
C CYS A 98 -3.91 -4.23 -15.97
N GLU A 99 -4.72 -4.47 -17.01
CA GLU A 99 -5.12 -5.81 -17.38
C GLU A 99 -4.01 -6.40 -18.28
N PRO A 100 -3.55 -7.62 -17.99
CA PRO A 100 -2.56 -8.29 -18.82
C PRO A 100 -3.18 -8.68 -20.16
N ASP A 101 -2.36 -8.63 -21.22
CA ASP A 101 -2.71 -9.24 -22.49
C ASP A 101 -2.62 -10.76 -22.35
N LEU A 102 -3.70 -11.46 -22.68
CA LEU A 102 -3.79 -12.92 -22.61
C LEU A 102 -3.74 -13.57 -24.01
N ASP A 103 -3.64 -12.77 -25.06
CA ASP A 103 -3.50 -13.27 -26.42
C ASP A 103 -2.04 -13.70 -26.65
N PHE A 104 -1.74 -14.93 -26.25
CA PHE A 104 -0.47 -15.59 -26.55
C PHE A 104 -0.47 -16.01 -28.02
N VAL A 105 0.05 -15.15 -28.90
CA VAL A 105 0.36 -15.49 -30.30
C VAL A 105 1.54 -16.45 -30.38
#